data_AF-A0A5N5YBG1-F1
#
_entry.id   AF-A0A5N5YBG1-F1
#
_cell.length_a   1.000
_cell.length_b   1.000
_cell.length_c   1.000
_cell.angle_alpha   90.00
_cell.angle_beta   90.00
_cell.angle_gamma   90.00
#
_symmetry.space_group_name_H-M   'P 1'
#
loop_
_entity.id
_entity.type
_entity.pdbx_description
1 polymer ?
#
loop_
_entity_poly.entity_id
_entity_poly.type
_entity_poly.pdbx_seq_one_letter_code
_entity_poly.pdbx_strand_id
1 'polypeptide(L)'
;MSNLEIITESRFTTVFIIKMLYAFMCGAHLDSIINEIRELEKPSKNYKRMKPATKFIKQPLEGLWHKHYEQVGLKSMAMNIKQQMGLNNKQQKIFNNTFFKEFCDIFNNSEIPQDKRIEALGYLCSGKQYIDRINDGKLTGEWIIYHHCNGKNYYLNVGNHSDGDDALAQEIREIALFEFPFFKGSLPIFD
;
A
#
# COMPACT_ATOMS: atom_id res chain seq x y z
N MET A 1 11.69 -23.87 -8.59
CA MET A 1 10.85 -22.72 -8.97
C MET A 1 10.35 -22.08 -7.69
N SER A 2 10.49 -20.76 -7.58
CA SER A 2 10.02 -20.00 -6.43
C SER A 2 8.49 -19.86 -6.44
N ASN A 3 7.88 -19.55 -5.30
CA ASN A 3 6.44 -19.25 -5.24
C ASN A 3 6.05 -18.12 -6.19
N LEU A 4 6.89 -17.09 -6.31
CA LEU A 4 6.65 -15.95 -7.19
C LEU A 4 6.57 -16.38 -8.66
N GLU A 5 7.55 -17.16 -9.14
CA GLU A 5 7.57 -17.68 -10.51
C GLU A 5 6.32 -18.50 -10.84
N ILE A 6 5.84 -19.32 -9.91
CA ILE A 6 4.64 -20.14 -10.12
C ILE A 6 3.40 -19.26 -10.23
N ILE A 7 3.26 -18.24 -9.38
CA ILE A 7 2.08 -17.37 -9.35
C ILE A 7 2.03 -16.47 -10.58
N THR A 8 3.17 -15.91 -10.98
CA THR A 8 3.26 -14.92 -12.05
C THR A 8 3.63 -15.54 -13.40
N GLU A 9 3.93 -16.84 -13.47
CA GLU A 9 4.51 -17.50 -14.66
C GLU A 9 5.67 -16.67 -15.24
N SER A 10 6.54 -16.14 -14.37
CA SER A 10 7.66 -15.27 -14.69
C SER A 10 7.33 -13.91 -15.33
N ARG A 11 6.10 -13.39 -15.15
CA ARG A 11 5.70 -12.03 -15.58
C ARG A 11 6.19 -10.94 -14.64
N PHE A 12 7.48 -10.86 -14.41
CA PHE A 12 8.10 -9.78 -13.65
C PHE A 12 9.42 -9.37 -14.30
N THR A 13 9.82 -8.13 -14.09
CA THR A 13 11.12 -7.65 -14.56
C THR A 13 12.26 -8.07 -13.62
N THR A 14 13.49 -8.05 -14.11
CA THR A 14 14.67 -8.21 -13.24
C THR A 14 14.74 -7.09 -12.20
N VAL A 15 14.38 -5.84 -12.57
CA VAL A 15 14.31 -4.71 -11.63
C VAL A 15 13.33 -4.98 -10.49
N PHE A 16 12.19 -5.59 -10.77
CA PHE A 16 11.22 -5.97 -9.74
C PHE A 16 11.84 -6.89 -8.69
N ILE A 17 12.60 -7.91 -9.11
CA ILE A 17 13.28 -8.86 -8.21
C ILE A 17 14.36 -8.15 -7.37
N ILE A 18 15.18 -7.29 -8.01
CA ILE A 18 16.20 -6.51 -7.31
C ILE A 18 15.57 -5.60 -6.26
N LYS A 19 14.46 -4.93 -6.59
CA LYS A 19 13.75 -4.03 -5.68
C LYS A 19 13.04 -4.77 -4.56
N MET A 20 12.50 -5.96 -4.81
CA MET A 20 12.00 -6.85 -3.75
C MET A 20 13.11 -7.21 -2.77
N LEU A 21 14.29 -7.59 -3.26
CA LEU A 21 15.44 -7.92 -2.42
C LEU A 21 15.91 -6.70 -1.61
N TYR A 22 15.99 -5.53 -2.25
CA TYR A 22 16.31 -4.28 -1.57
C TYR A 22 15.29 -3.95 -0.46
N ALA A 23 13.99 -4.06 -0.75
CA ALA A 23 12.95 -3.86 0.25
C ALA A 23 13.11 -4.82 1.43
N PHE A 24 13.45 -6.09 1.18
CA PHE A 24 13.76 -7.07 2.23
C PHE A 24 14.98 -6.65 3.07
N MET A 25 16.06 -6.20 2.44
CA MET A 25 17.23 -5.68 3.14
C MET A 25 16.89 -4.44 3.99
N CYS A 26 15.89 -3.67 3.59
CA CYS A 26 15.33 -2.54 4.34
C CYS A 26 14.24 -2.95 5.35
N GLY A 27 14.06 -4.24 5.63
CA GLY A 27 13.16 -4.75 6.67
C GLY A 27 11.73 -5.06 6.23
N ALA A 28 11.43 -5.06 4.92
CA ALA A 28 10.14 -5.55 4.43
C ALA A 28 10.08 -7.09 4.50
N HIS A 29 8.89 -7.64 4.74
CA HIS A 29 8.66 -9.08 4.59
C HIS A 29 8.26 -9.38 3.15
N LEU A 30 9.02 -10.24 2.46
CA LEU A 30 8.71 -10.64 1.09
C LEU A 30 7.32 -11.29 0.97
N ASP A 31 6.87 -12.00 2.01
CA ASP A 31 5.54 -12.60 2.05
C ASP A 31 4.43 -11.54 1.95
N SER A 32 4.64 -10.34 2.50
CA SER A 32 3.68 -9.24 2.33
C SER A 32 3.50 -8.89 0.86
N ILE A 33 4.59 -8.80 0.10
CA ILE A 33 4.55 -8.51 -1.35
C ILE A 33 3.90 -9.68 -2.10
N ILE A 34 4.33 -10.91 -1.83
CA ILE A 34 3.84 -12.11 -2.52
C ILE A 34 2.34 -12.33 -2.25
N ASN A 35 1.85 -12.05 -1.04
CA ASN A 35 0.43 -12.19 -0.71
C ASN A 35 -0.43 -11.18 -1.49
N GLU A 36 0.03 -9.93 -1.64
CA GLU A 36 -0.68 -8.97 -2.49
C GLU A 36 -0.65 -9.37 -3.97
N ILE A 37 0.44 -9.97 -4.45
CA ILE A 37 0.52 -10.54 -5.81
C ILE A 37 -0.49 -11.68 -5.98
N ARG A 38 -0.60 -12.60 -4.99
CA ARG A 38 -1.60 -13.68 -5.03
C ARG A 38 -3.02 -13.13 -5.14
N GLU A 39 -3.31 -12.09 -4.37
CA GLU A 39 -4.62 -11.43 -4.40
C GLU A 39 -4.88 -10.71 -5.74
N LEU A 40 -3.85 -10.12 -6.35
CA LEU A 40 -3.96 -9.53 -7.70
C LEU A 40 -4.20 -10.57 -8.80
N GLU A 41 -3.54 -11.72 -8.73
CA GLU A 41 -3.69 -12.79 -9.73
C GLU A 41 -4.97 -13.61 -9.51
N LYS A 42 -5.40 -13.80 -8.26
CA LYS A 42 -6.58 -14.59 -7.88
C LYS A 42 -7.32 -13.91 -6.72
N PRO A 43 -8.16 -12.91 -7.02
CA PRO A 43 -8.87 -12.16 -5.99
C PRO A 43 -9.75 -13.03 -5.10
N SER A 44 -9.64 -12.83 -3.79
CA SER A 44 -10.44 -13.46 -2.76
C SER A 44 -11.53 -12.51 -2.25
N LYS A 45 -12.78 -12.99 -2.21
CA LYS A 45 -13.90 -12.20 -1.64
C LYS A 45 -13.71 -11.83 -0.16
N ASN A 46 -12.83 -12.56 0.54
CA ASN A 46 -12.60 -12.38 1.97
C ASN A 46 -11.38 -11.50 2.26
N TYR A 47 -10.58 -11.14 1.25
CA TYR A 47 -9.42 -10.28 1.45
C TYR A 47 -9.87 -8.82 1.59
N LYS A 48 -9.63 -8.23 2.77
CA LYS A 48 -10.05 -6.86 3.09
C LYS A 48 -9.00 -6.11 3.90
N ARG A 49 -7.71 -6.31 3.63
CA ARG A 49 -6.64 -5.74 4.49
C ARG A 49 -6.03 -4.46 3.92
N MET A 50 -5.44 -4.54 2.74
CA MET A 50 -4.84 -3.40 2.05
C MET A 50 -5.85 -2.68 1.16
N LYS A 51 -5.61 -1.39 0.90
CA LYS A 51 -6.35 -0.63 -0.11
C LYS A 51 -6.39 -1.38 -1.46
N PRO A 52 -7.48 -1.22 -2.24
CA PRO A 52 -7.57 -1.80 -3.58
C PRO A 52 -6.46 -1.23 -4.48
N ALA A 53 -6.10 -1.98 -5.52
CA ALA A 53 -5.18 -1.47 -6.54
C ALA A 53 -5.82 -0.30 -7.29
N THR A 54 -5.03 0.69 -7.66
CA THR A 54 -5.51 1.83 -8.45
C THR A 54 -4.51 2.19 -9.54
N LYS A 55 -4.96 2.95 -10.54
CA LYS A 55 -4.10 3.43 -11.62
C LYS A 55 -3.38 4.70 -11.20
N PHE A 56 -2.14 4.86 -11.65
CA PHE A 56 -1.53 6.17 -11.74
C PHE A 56 -2.26 6.99 -12.81
N ILE A 57 -2.67 8.19 -12.44
CA ILE A 57 -3.42 9.11 -13.31
C ILE A 57 -2.56 10.28 -13.81
N LYS A 58 -1.31 10.36 -13.35
CA LYS A 58 -0.38 11.44 -13.69
C LYS A 58 0.86 10.86 -14.33
N GLN A 59 1.41 11.59 -15.29
CA GLN A 59 2.76 11.38 -15.80
C GLN A 59 3.78 11.48 -14.65
N PRO A 60 4.89 10.71 -14.72
CA PRO A 60 5.31 9.83 -15.83
C PRO A 60 4.78 8.39 -15.77
N LEU A 61 4.09 7.99 -14.70
CA LEU A 61 3.63 6.60 -14.50
C LEU A 61 2.21 6.33 -15.04
N GLU A 62 1.64 7.27 -15.79
CA GLU A 62 0.24 7.27 -16.19
C GLU A 62 -0.18 5.94 -16.86
N GLY A 63 -1.29 5.38 -16.38
CA GLY A 63 -1.88 4.14 -16.90
C GLY A 63 -1.31 2.86 -16.30
N LEU A 64 -0.13 2.90 -15.68
CA LEU A 64 0.32 1.81 -14.82
C LEU A 64 -0.58 1.67 -13.59
N TRP A 65 -0.58 0.49 -13.00
CA TRP A 65 -1.28 0.21 -11.76
C TRP A 65 -0.30 0.16 -10.59
N HIS A 66 -0.79 0.51 -9.40
CA HIS A 66 -0.12 0.19 -8.15
C HIS A 66 -1.05 -0.53 -7.18
N LYS A 67 -0.46 -1.43 -6.42
CA LYS A 67 -1.07 -2.09 -5.27
C LYS A 67 -0.20 -1.83 -4.04
N HIS A 68 -0.84 -1.50 -2.92
CA HIS A 68 -0.12 -1.33 -1.67
C HIS A 68 0.22 -2.67 -1.04
N TYR A 69 1.44 -2.81 -0.52
CA TYR A 69 1.80 -3.84 0.45
C TYR A 69 2.25 -3.17 1.75
N GLU A 70 2.13 -3.90 2.86
CA GLU A 70 2.56 -3.37 4.15
C GLU A 70 4.06 -3.58 4.35
N GLN A 71 4.77 -2.48 4.61
CA GLN A 71 6.09 -2.55 5.22
C GLN A 71 5.93 -2.76 6.73
N VAL A 72 6.68 -3.70 7.30
CA VAL A 72 6.66 -3.96 8.74
C VAL A 72 7.45 -2.87 9.46
N GLY A 73 6.92 -2.40 10.60
CA GLY A 73 7.62 -1.49 11.50
C GLY A 73 6.78 -0.29 11.95
N LEU A 74 7.31 0.43 12.95
CA LEU A 74 6.61 1.53 13.61
C LEU A 74 6.28 2.70 12.68
N LYS A 75 7.13 2.97 11.67
CA LYS A 75 6.88 4.05 10.68
C LYS A 75 5.58 3.80 9.90
N SER A 76 5.41 2.59 9.38
CA SER A 76 4.22 2.19 8.62
C SER A 76 2.97 2.19 9.50
N MET A 77 3.08 1.65 10.72
CA MET A 77 2.00 1.65 11.71
C MET A 77 1.57 3.08 12.07
N ALA A 78 2.51 3.94 12.44
CA ALA A 78 2.24 5.33 12.82
C ALA A 78 1.59 6.11 11.67
N MET A 79 2.05 5.92 10.42
CA MET A 79 1.43 6.52 9.25
C MET A 79 -0.04 6.10 9.09
N ASN A 80 -0.33 4.79 9.24
CA ASN A 80 -1.69 4.27 9.12
C ASN A 80 -2.60 4.78 10.26
N ILE A 81 -2.12 4.80 11.51
CA ILE A 81 -2.83 5.38 12.65
C ILE A 81 -3.15 6.85 12.39
N LYS A 82 -2.15 7.65 11.99
CA LYS A 82 -2.31 9.08 11.69
C LYS A 82 -3.33 9.33 10.57
N GLN A 83 -3.34 8.47 9.55
CA GLN A 83 -4.35 8.53 8.48
C GLN A 83 -5.76 8.22 8.97
N GLN A 84 -5.94 7.20 9.82
CA GLN A 84 -7.25 6.87 10.37
C GLN A 84 -7.80 8.00 11.24
N MET A 85 -6.94 8.61 12.05
CA MET A 85 -7.27 9.76 12.88
C MET A 85 -7.57 11.02 12.05
N GLY A 86 -7.39 11.01 10.73
CA GLY A 86 -7.64 12.17 9.85
C GLY A 86 -6.63 13.31 10.01
N LEU A 87 -5.50 13.09 10.69
CA LEU A 87 -4.52 14.13 11.02
C LEU A 87 -3.64 14.57 9.84
N ASN A 88 -3.84 13.99 8.65
CA ASN A 88 -3.11 14.34 7.44
C ASN A 88 -3.80 15.46 6.65
N ASN A 89 -5.08 15.71 6.91
CA ASN A 89 -5.87 16.68 6.17
C ASN A 89 -5.87 18.01 6.92
N LYS A 90 -5.02 18.96 6.50
CA LYS A 90 -5.01 20.34 7.03
C LYS A 90 -6.38 21.04 6.97
N GLN A 91 -7.29 20.54 6.13
CA GLN A 91 -8.63 21.11 5.91
C GLN A 91 -9.75 20.40 6.69
N GLN A 92 -9.51 19.24 7.31
CA GLN A 92 -10.55 18.63 8.14
C GLN A 92 -10.68 19.45 9.43
N LYS A 93 -11.78 20.19 9.55
CA LYS A 93 -12.17 20.84 10.80
C LYS A 93 -12.28 19.75 11.87
N ILE A 94 -11.52 19.92 12.96
CA ILE A 94 -11.50 19.02 14.14
C ILE A 94 -12.92 18.59 14.56
N PHE A 95 -13.90 19.49 14.48
CA PHE A 95 -15.29 19.25 14.84
C PHE A 95 -16.04 18.20 14.00
N ASN A 96 -15.60 17.91 12.77
CA ASN A 96 -16.22 16.88 11.92
C ASN A 96 -15.47 15.55 11.92
N ASN A 97 -14.36 15.47 12.65
CA ASN A 97 -13.52 14.29 12.70
C ASN A 97 -14.04 13.29 13.74
N THR A 98 -14.34 12.07 13.30
CA THR A 98 -14.93 11.01 14.14
C THR A 98 -14.01 10.60 15.30
N PHE A 99 -12.69 10.57 15.10
CA PHE A 99 -11.74 10.27 16.16
C PHE A 99 -11.82 11.30 17.29
N PHE A 100 -11.86 12.60 16.97
CA PHE A 100 -11.96 13.64 18.00
C PHE A 100 -13.30 13.61 18.74
N LYS A 101 -14.40 13.27 18.04
CA LYS A 101 -15.71 13.07 18.68
C LYS A 101 -15.65 11.93 19.69
N GLU A 102 -15.20 10.74 19.27
CA GLU A 102 -15.07 9.57 20.13
C GLU A 102 -14.13 9.82 21.32
N PHE A 103 -13.01 10.53 21.08
CA PHE A 103 -12.10 10.93 22.14
C PHE A 103 -12.80 11.81 23.20
N CYS A 104 -13.53 12.84 22.76
CA CYS A 104 -14.26 13.73 23.67
C CYS A 104 -15.39 13.00 24.41
N ASP A 105 -16.09 12.08 23.74
CA ASP A 105 -17.16 11.28 24.34
C ASP A 105 -16.61 10.41 25.47
N ILE A 106 -15.47 9.75 25.27
CA ILE A 106 -14.81 8.96 26.32
C ILE A 106 -14.28 9.87 27.43
N PHE A 107 -13.56 10.94 27.06
CA PHE A 107 -12.89 11.82 28.03
C PHE A 107 -13.88 12.52 28.98
N ASN A 108 -15.02 12.99 28.45
CA ASN A 108 -16.01 13.73 29.23
C ASN A 108 -17.05 12.82 29.93
N ASN A 109 -17.06 11.51 29.67
CA ASN A 109 -18.02 10.60 30.30
C ASN A 109 -17.66 10.34 31.77
N SER A 110 -18.26 11.12 32.68
CA SER A 110 -18.07 11.02 34.13
C SER A 110 -18.64 9.74 34.75
N GLU A 111 -19.49 8.99 34.04
CA GLU A 111 -20.06 7.71 34.51
C GLU A 111 -19.03 6.57 34.47
N ILE A 112 -18.02 6.68 33.61
CA ILE A 112 -16.93 5.69 33.51
C ILE A 112 -15.85 6.03 34.54
N PRO A 113 -15.33 5.07 35.33
CA PRO A 113 -14.18 5.30 36.20
C PRO A 113 -12.95 5.87 35.46
N GLN A 114 -12.17 6.73 36.13
CA GLN A 114 -11.06 7.44 35.48
C GLN A 114 -10.00 6.52 34.88
N ASP A 115 -9.63 5.46 35.58
CA ASP A 115 -8.70 4.43 35.12
C ASP A 115 -9.20 3.75 33.84
N LYS A 116 -10.50 3.46 33.76
CA LYS A 116 -11.14 2.88 32.57
C LYS A 116 -11.21 3.86 31.41
N ARG A 117 -11.41 5.15 31.65
CA ARG A 117 -11.27 6.18 30.61
C ARG A 117 -9.85 6.24 30.07
N ILE A 118 -8.83 6.21 30.93
CA ILE A 118 -7.42 6.24 30.51
C ILE A 118 -7.09 5.02 29.65
N GLU A 119 -7.52 3.82 30.07
CA GLU A 119 -7.35 2.57 29.32
C GLU A 119 -7.99 2.68 27.92
N ALA A 120 -9.25 3.13 27.86
CA ALA A 120 -9.99 3.29 26.61
C ALA A 120 -9.35 4.34 25.68
N LEU A 121 -8.90 5.48 26.21
CA LEU A 121 -8.20 6.50 25.44
C LEU A 121 -6.84 5.99 24.93
N GLY A 122 -6.11 5.21 25.73
CA GLY A 122 -4.87 4.57 25.32
C GLY A 122 -5.08 3.66 24.11
N TYR A 123 -6.10 2.80 24.15
CA TYR A 123 -6.47 1.94 23.03
C TYR A 123 -6.97 2.74 21.81
N LEU A 124 -7.84 3.74 22.03
CA LEU A 124 -8.37 4.61 20.99
C LEU A 124 -7.25 5.34 20.24
N CYS A 125 -6.23 5.83 20.95
CA CYS A 125 -5.11 6.57 20.37
C CYS A 125 -4.03 5.68 19.75
N SER A 126 -4.16 4.35 19.85
CA SER A 126 -3.17 3.40 19.35
C SER A 126 -3.81 2.26 18.55
N GLY A 127 -4.03 1.12 19.18
CA GLY A 127 -4.43 -0.14 18.56
C GLY A 127 -5.73 -0.04 17.78
N LYS A 128 -6.75 0.67 18.30
CA LYS A 128 -8.06 0.77 17.66
C LYS A 128 -7.96 1.32 16.23
N GLN A 129 -7.23 2.43 16.06
CA GLN A 129 -7.10 3.09 14.75
C GLN A 129 -6.45 2.18 13.70
N TYR A 130 -5.46 1.39 14.13
CA TYR A 130 -4.78 0.47 13.24
C TYR A 130 -5.67 -0.72 12.85
N ILE A 131 -6.34 -1.31 13.84
CA ILE A 131 -7.25 -2.46 13.66
C ILE A 131 -8.45 -2.08 12.78
N ASP A 132 -9.05 -0.91 13.00
CA ASP A 132 -10.17 -0.44 12.17
C ASP A 132 -9.75 -0.32 10.70
N ARG A 133 -8.53 0.17 10.41
CA ARG A 133 -8.03 0.21 9.02
C ARG A 133 -7.81 -1.17 8.43
N ILE A 134 -7.35 -2.13 9.21
CA ILE A 134 -7.22 -3.53 8.78
C ILE A 134 -8.59 -4.08 8.42
N ASN A 135 -9.59 -3.90 9.29
CA ASN A 135 -10.94 -4.43 9.09
C ASN A 135 -11.66 -3.78 7.90
N ASP A 136 -11.36 -2.51 7.64
CA ASP A 136 -11.95 -1.71 6.56
C ASP A 136 -11.25 -1.89 5.20
N GLY A 137 -10.14 -2.62 5.11
CA GLY A 137 -9.36 -2.71 3.86
C GLY A 137 -8.69 -1.41 3.46
N LYS A 138 -8.25 -0.63 4.45
CA LYS A 138 -7.69 0.71 4.26
C LYS A 138 -6.21 0.79 4.57
N LEU A 139 -5.54 -0.30 4.96
CA LEU A 139 -4.09 -0.23 5.13
C LEU A 139 -3.40 0.23 3.85
N THR A 140 -2.42 1.11 4.03
CA THR A 140 -1.58 1.64 2.96
C THR A 140 -0.13 1.39 3.33
N GLY A 141 0.72 1.38 2.33
CA GLY A 141 2.16 1.19 2.48
C GLY A 141 2.85 1.43 1.16
N GLU A 142 3.97 0.77 0.95
CA GLU A 142 4.75 0.92 -0.27
C GLU A 142 4.07 0.21 -1.46
N TRP A 143 4.60 0.40 -2.66
CA TRP A 143 3.94 0.06 -3.92
C TRP A 143 4.54 -1.13 -4.62
N ILE A 144 3.66 -2.02 -5.08
CA ILE A 144 3.91 -2.94 -6.19
C ILE A 144 3.40 -2.24 -7.44
N ILE A 145 4.28 -1.97 -8.40
CA ILE A 145 3.94 -1.28 -9.66
C ILE A 145 3.89 -2.31 -10.77
N TYR A 146 2.78 -2.33 -11.52
CA TYR A 146 2.54 -3.33 -12.54
C TYR A 146 1.79 -2.76 -13.75
N HIS A 147 1.99 -3.40 -14.90
CA HIS A 147 1.19 -3.17 -16.09
C HIS A 147 0.19 -4.32 -16.27
N HIS A 148 -1.08 -3.98 -16.46
CA HIS A 148 -2.10 -4.96 -16.82
C HIS A 148 -2.24 -5.00 -18.34
N CYS A 149 -1.83 -6.11 -18.96
CA CYS A 149 -1.77 -6.28 -20.41
C CYS A 149 -2.26 -7.69 -20.78
N ASN A 150 -3.09 -7.80 -21.82
CA ASN A 150 -3.61 -9.08 -22.32
C ASN A 150 -4.26 -9.96 -21.22
N GLY A 151 -5.00 -9.32 -20.30
CA GLY A 151 -5.69 -10.00 -19.19
C GLY A 151 -4.77 -10.51 -18.08
N LYS A 152 -3.48 -10.17 -18.09
CA LYS A 152 -2.48 -10.60 -17.08
C LYS A 152 -1.78 -9.39 -16.47
N ASN A 153 -1.33 -9.52 -15.21
CA ASN A 153 -0.47 -8.52 -14.59
C ASN A 153 1.01 -8.85 -14.84
N TYR A 154 1.79 -7.80 -15.11
CA TYR A 154 3.23 -7.84 -15.27
C TYR A 154 3.87 -6.89 -14.26
N TYR A 155 4.68 -7.44 -13.35
CA TYR A 155 5.21 -6.72 -12.20
C TYR A 155 6.55 -6.06 -12.54
N LEU A 156 6.61 -4.73 -12.46
CA LEU A 156 7.69 -3.95 -13.08
C LEU A 156 8.65 -3.34 -12.08
N ASN A 157 8.14 -2.91 -10.92
CA ASN A 157 8.94 -2.25 -9.90
C ASN A 157 8.30 -2.39 -8.50
N VAL A 158 9.13 -2.29 -7.46
CA VAL A 158 8.69 -2.07 -6.07
C VAL A 158 9.18 -0.68 -5.67
N GLY A 159 8.24 0.25 -5.53
CA GLY A 159 8.54 1.64 -5.19
C GLY A 159 8.07 1.98 -3.77
N ASN A 160 8.70 2.99 -3.18
CA ASN A 160 8.22 3.60 -1.95
C ASN A 160 7.69 5.03 -2.19
N HIS A 161 6.93 5.56 -1.23
CA HIS A 161 6.35 6.91 -1.32
C HIS A 161 7.38 8.06 -1.42
N SER A 162 8.66 7.80 -1.19
CA SER A 162 9.77 8.78 -1.28
C SER A 162 10.65 8.63 -2.51
N ASP A 163 10.51 7.57 -3.32
CA ASP A 163 11.38 7.32 -4.49
C ASP A 163 11.16 8.37 -5.60
N GLY A 164 9.97 8.99 -5.65
CA GLY A 164 9.60 9.94 -6.69
C GLY A 164 9.23 9.26 -8.00
N ASP A 165 8.15 9.73 -8.64
CA ASP A 165 7.59 9.06 -9.81
C ASP A 165 8.55 9.04 -11.02
N ASP A 166 9.42 10.06 -11.16
CA ASP A 166 10.41 10.13 -12.25
C ASP A 166 11.49 9.05 -12.18
N ALA A 167 12.01 8.79 -10.98
CA ALA A 167 13.04 7.75 -10.78
C ALA A 167 12.45 6.37 -11.05
N LEU A 168 11.25 6.10 -10.52
CA LEU A 168 10.54 4.84 -10.76
C LEU A 168 10.24 4.63 -12.25
N ALA A 169 9.82 5.69 -12.96
CA ALA A 169 9.54 5.63 -14.38
C ALA A 169 10.81 5.38 -15.20
N GLN A 170 11.94 5.98 -14.84
CA GLN A 170 13.22 5.73 -15.49
C GLN A 170 13.62 4.26 -15.37
N GLU A 171 13.62 3.71 -14.16
CA GLU A 171 13.97 2.30 -13.92
C GLU A 171 13.07 1.33 -14.71
N ILE A 172 11.77 1.65 -14.82
CA ILE A 172 10.82 0.86 -15.61
C ILE A 172 11.15 0.95 -17.10
N ARG A 173 11.40 2.15 -17.64
CA ARG A 173 11.70 2.35 -19.07
C ARG A 173 12.96 1.61 -19.52
N GLU A 174 13.99 1.61 -18.68
CA GLU A 174 15.30 1.03 -19.01
C GLU A 174 15.22 -0.49 -19.23
N ILE A 175 14.33 -1.20 -18.51
CA ILE A 175 14.28 -2.67 -18.54
C ILE A 175 13.02 -3.24 -19.18
N ALA A 176 11.86 -2.60 -19.03
CA ALA A 176 10.57 -3.23 -19.32
C ALA A 176 10.40 -3.53 -20.81
N LEU A 177 10.84 -2.63 -21.71
CA LEU A 177 10.79 -2.88 -23.15
C LEU A 177 11.84 -3.88 -23.65
N PHE A 178 12.92 -4.08 -22.89
CA PHE A 178 13.91 -5.12 -23.20
C PHE A 178 13.37 -6.51 -22.85
N GLU A 179 12.77 -6.67 -21.67
CA GLU A 179 12.25 -7.96 -21.19
C GLU A 179 10.84 -8.27 -21.73
N PHE A 180 10.04 -7.24 -22.00
CA PHE A 180 8.69 -7.33 -22.56
C PHE A 180 8.52 -6.40 -23.78
N PRO A 181 9.14 -6.71 -24.93
CA PRO A 181 9.09 -5.85 -26.13
C PRO A 181 7.68 -5.56 -26.64
N PHE A 182 6.72 -6.45 -26.37
CA PHE A 182 5.32 -6.31 -26.77
C PHE A 182 4.55 -5.22 -25.99
N PHE A 183 5.15 -4.58 -24.98
CA PHE A 183 4.57 -3.40 -24.33
C PHE A 183 4.70 -2.13 -25.17
N LYS A 184 5.52 -2.13 -26.24
CA LYS A 184 5.73 -0.93 -27.04
C LYS A 184 4.41 -0.36 -27.56
N GLY A 185 4.16 0.92 -27.30
CA GLY A 185 2.92 1.60 -27.69
C GLY A 185 1.70 1.28 -26.83
N SER A 186 1.82 0.51 -25.75
CA SER A 186 0.67 0.13 -24.91
C SER A 186 0.31 1.19 -23.86
N LEU A 187 1.27 2.03 -23.46
CA LEU A 187 1.13 3.13 -22.50
C LEU A 187 2.14 4.24 -22.83
N PRO A 188 1.90 5.49 -22.39
CA PRO A 188 2.82 6.62 -22.63
C PRO A 188 4.26 6.38 -22.16
N ILE A 189 4.46 5.59 -21.11
CA ILE A 189 5.79 5.24 -20.61
C ILE A 189 6.55 4.26 -21.52
N PHE A 190 5.85 3.59 -22.45
CA PHE A 190 6.39 2.57 -23.36
C PHE A 190 6.35 2.99 -24.84
N ASP A 191 6.11 4.28 -25.11
CA ASP A 191 6.18 4.86 -26.46
C ASP A 191 7.65 5.13 -26.86
#